data_AF-A0A9P3ZRW2-F1
#
_entry.id   AF-A0A9P3ZRW2-F1
#
_cell.length_a   1.000
_cell.length_b   1.000
_cell.length_c   1.000
_cell.angle_alpha   90.00
_cell.angle_beta   90.00
_cell.angle_gamma   90.00
#
_symmetry.space_group_name_H-M   'P 1'
#
loop_
_entity.id
_entity.type
_entity.pdbx_description
1 polymer ?
#
loop_
_entity_poly.entity_id
_entity_poly.type
_entity_poly.pdbx_seq_one_letter_code
_entity_poly.pdbx_strand_id
1 'polypeptide(L)'
;MFGAHQMLAASHLADGLLSSSPLELVWRGKICSFPSAGLETPRGFTVSPADSYSLLMEVRPGVGGEWACYHDRKSYYWAFVSGKSGDEAGLYAVRRGVAIDGVTGEVEDSLPAAATPVSE
;
A
#
# COMPACT_ATOMS: atom_id res chain seq x y z
N MET A 1 -18.70 30.41 12.55
CA MET A 1 -19.04 29.14 11.87
C MET A 1 -17.83 28.72 11.03
N PHE A 2 -16.96 27.89 11.58
CA PHE A 2 -15.79 27.38 10.86
C PHE A 2 -16.16 26.05 10.21
N GLY A 3 -16.67 26.14 8.97
CA GLY A 3 -16.77 24.99 8.08
C GLY A 3 -15.38 24.67 7.54
N ALA A 4 -14.53 24.07 8.36
CA ALA A 4 -13.28 23.49 7.88
C ALA A 4 -13.63 22.30 7.00
N HIS A 5 -13.59 22.50 5.69
CA HIS A 5 -13.33 21.47 4.71
C HIS A 5 -12.02 20.76 5.09
N GLN A 6 -12.08 19.79 6.00
CA GLN A 6 -11.13 18.68 5.97
C GLN A 6 -11.63 17.73 4.87
N MET A 7 -11.42 18.14 3.62
CA MET A 7 -11.17 17.16 2.58
C MET A 7 -9.90 16.43 3.02
N LEU A 8 -10.08 15.28 3.68
CA LEU A 8 -9.09 14.22 3.63
C LEU A 8 -8.72 14.11 2.16
N ALA A 9 -7.48 14.46 1.82
CA ALA A 9 -6.93 14.21 0.50
C ALA A 9 -6.98 12.69 0.29
N ALA A 10 -8.11 12.21 -0.20
CA ALA A 10 -8.21 10.90 -0.80
C ALA A 10 -7.25 10.98 -1.98
N SER A 11 -6.18 10.19 -1.90
CA SER A 11 -5.10 10.14 -2.87
C SER A 11 -5.71 10.04 -4.26
N HIS A 12 -5.18 10.80 -5.23
CA HIS A 12 -5.75 10.83 -6.58
C HIS A 12 -5.73 9.44 -7.23
N LEU A 13 -4.85 8.54 -6.77
CA LEU A 13 -4.83 7.13 -7.13
C LEU A 13 -5.99 6.31 -6.54
N ALA A 14 -6.56 6.71 -5.39
CA ALA A 14 -7.67 6.03 -4.74
C ALA A 14 -9.04 6.39 -5.33
N ASP A 15 -9.18 7.58 -5.92
CA ASP A 15 -10.45 8.05 -6.52
C ASP A 15 -10.86 7.20 -7.74
N GLY A 16 -9.89 6.69 -8.50
CA GLY A 16 -10.12 5.78 -9.63
C GLY A 16 -10.50 4.34 -9.26
N LEU A 17 -10.35 3.94 -8.00
CA LEU A 17 -10.54 2.56 -7.54
C LEU A 17 -11.95 2.24 -7.02
N LEU A 18 -12.76 3.25 -6.72
CA LEU A 18 -14.16 3.03 -6.32
C LEU A 18 -15.01 2.48 -7.47
N SER A 19 -14.47 2.41 -8.69
CA SER A 19 -15.08 1.83 -9.88
C SER A 19 -14.53 0.42 -10.15
N SER A 20 -14.96 -0.57 -9.37
CA SER A 20 -15.01 -1.99 -9.76
C SER A 20 -13.72 -2.70 -10.22
N SER A 21 -12.52 -2.33 -9.76
CA SER A 21 -11.34 -3.19 -9.97
C SER A 21 -11.06 -4.04 -8.72
N PRO A 22 -11.01 -5.38 -8.84
CA PRO A 22 -10.63 -6.25 -7.74
C PRO A 22 -9.14 -6.03 -7.43
N LEU A 23 -8.83 -5.64 -6.20
CA LEU A 23 -7.45 -5.61 -5.71
C LEU A 23 -6.95 -7.04 -5.62
N GLU A 24 -5.89 -7.35 -6.36
CA GLU A 24 -5.27 -8.65 -6.30
C GLU A 24 -4.18 -8.66 -5.23
N LEU A 25 -4.17 -9.71 -4.41
CA LEU A 25 -3.16 -9.87 -3.36
C LEU A 25 -1.84 -10.34 -3.99
N VAL A 26 -0.81 -9.49 -3.93
CA VAL A 26 0.56 -9.87 -4.30
C VAL A 26 1.18 -10.71 -3.19
N TRP A 27 1.12 -10.18 -1.97
CA TRP A 27 1.82 -10.77 -0.82
C TRP A 27 1.21 -10.32 0.50
N ARG A 28 1.30 -11.18 1.51
CA ARG A 28 0.94 -10.87 2.89
C ARG A 28 1.88 -11.58 3.85
N GLY A 29 2.28 -10.89 4.90
CA GLY A 29 3.07 -11.48 5.98
C GLY A 29 3.78 -10.43 6.82
N LYS A 30 4.76 -10.88 7.62
CA LYS A 30 5.63 -9.95 8.36
C LYS A 30 6.53 -9.22 7.38
N ILE A 31 6.54 -7.89 7.40
CA ILE A 31 7.26 -7.07 6.43
C ILE A 31 8.76 -7.40 6.36
N CYS A 32 9.37 -7.73 7.49
CA CYS A 32 10.78 -8.18 7.58
C CYS A 32 11.05 -9.55 6.93
N SER A 33 10.00 -10.31 6.62
CA SER A 33 10.04 -11.61 5.94
C SER A 33 9.56 -11.51 4.49
N PHE A 34 9.45 -10.30 3.94
CA PHE A 34 9.08 -10.11 2.54
C PHE A 34 10.11 -10.81 1.62
N PRO A 35 9.66 -11.70 0.72
CA PRO A 35 10.55 -12.32 -0.24
C PRO A 35 10.97 -11.26 -1.26
N SER A 36 12.20 -10.78 -1.14
CA SER A 36 12.79 -9.82 -2.09
C SER A 36 12.95 -10.38 -3.52
N ALA A 37 12.73 -11.67 -3.73
CA ALA A 37 12.76 -12.32 -5.04
C ALA A 37 11.70 -13.42 -5.13
N GLY A 38 11.12 -13.60 -6.33
CA GLY A 38 10.19 -14.70 -6.64
C GLY A 38 8.72 -14.33 -6.72
N LEU A 39 8.36 -13.07 -6.50
CA LEU A 39 7.03 -12.56 -6.80
C LEU A 39 6.97 -12.12 -8.28
N GLU A 40 5.92 -12.56 -8.98
CA GLU A 40 5.69 -12.14 -10.37
C GLU A 40 5.31 -10.66 -10.42
N THR A 41 5.99 -9.92 -11.28
CA THR A 41 5.60 -8.54 -11.60
C THR A 41 4.27 -8.57 -12.35
N PRO A 42 3.24 -7.85 -11.88
CA PRO A 42 1.96 -7.77 -12.57
C PRO A 42 2.13 -7.26 -14.01
N ARG A 43 1.28 -7.75 -14.93
CA ARG A 43 1.38 -7.36 -16.33
C ARG A 43 1.14 -5.85 -16.49
N GLY A 44 2.06 -5.18 -17.19
CA GLY A 44 2.00 -3.74 -17.43
C GLY A 44 2.74 -2.91 -16.37
N PHE A 45 3.31 -3.55 -15.36
CA PHE A 45 4.12 -2.88 -14.34
C PHE A 45 5.60 -2.93 -14.74
N THR A 46 6.28 -1.80 -14.61
CA THR A 46 7.74 -1.68 -14.75
C THR A 46 8.44 -1.91 -13.40
N VAL A 47 7.76 -1.56 -12.30
CA VAL A 47 8.24 -1.68 -10.92
C VAL A 47 7.94 -3.08 -10.42
N SER A 48 8.97 -3.81 -9.99
CA SER A 48 8.76 -5.13 -9.40
C SER A 48 8.20 -5.01 -7.97
N PRO A 49 7.58 -6.07 -7.43
CA PRO A 49 7.16 -6.09 -6.03
C PRO A 49 8.32 -5.79 -5.07
N ALA A 50 9.55 -6.20 -5.40
CA ALA A 50 10.76 -5.92 -4.63
C ALA A 50 11.20 -4.45 -4.69
N ASP A 51 11.08 -3.81 -5.85
CA ASP A 51 11.32 -2.36 -5.97
C ASP A 51 10.26 -1.58 -5.18
N SER A 52 8.99 -2.00 -5.27
CA SER A 52 7.90 -1.37 -4.51
C SER A 52 8.10 -1.50 -3.00
N TYR A 53 8.60 -2.65 -2.52
CA TYR A 53 8.99 -2.84 -1.13
C TYR A 53 10.14 -1.91 -0.73
N SER A 54 11.13 -1.74 -1.60
CA SER A 54 12.28 -0.88 -1.33
C SER A 54 11.85 0.58 -1.20
N LEU A 55 10.99 1.05 -2.11
CA LEU A 55 10.37 2.37 -2.06
C LEU A 55 9.55 2.57 -0.76
N LEU A 56 8.81 1.55 -0.33
CA LEU A 56 8.11 1.59 0.96
C LEU A 56 9.10 1.78 2.13
N MET A 57 10.22 1.05 2.14
CA MET A 57 11.24 1.19 3.19
C MET A 57 11.93 2.56 3.15
N GLU A 58 12.08 3.16 1.98
CA GLU A 58 12.64 4.51 1.83
C GLU A 58 11.73 5.58 2.45
N VAL A 59 10.42 5.47 2.21
CA VAL A 59 9.45 6.43 2.77
C VAL A 59 9.16 6.16 4.25
N ARG A 60 9.20 4.89 4.67
CA ARG A 60 8.92 4.45 6.03
C ARG A 60 10.01 3.52 6.55
N PRO A 61 11.22 4.06 6.86
CA PRO A 61 12.28 3.26 7.43
C PRO A 61 11.88 2.74 8.83
N GLY A 62 12.03 1.43 9.05
CA GLY A 62 11.77 0.82 10.36
C GLY A 62 10.32 0.39 10.60
N VAL A 63 9.50 0.23 9.56
CA VAL A 63 8.19 -0.41 9.71
C VAL A 63 8.35 -1.90 10.04
N GLY A 64 7.55 -2.38 10.99
CA GLY A 64 7.50 -3.77 11.44
C GLY A 64 6.10 -4.36 11.33
N GLY A 65 5.92 -5.58 11.86
CA GLY A 65 4.62 -6.25 11.96
C GLY A 65 4.06 -6.80 10.64
N GLU A 66 2.76 -7.08 10.62
CA GLU A 66 2.08 -7.72 9.48
C GLU A 66 1.60 -6.69 8.44
N TRP A 67 2.04 -6.90 7.21
CA TRP A 67 1.72 -6.08 6.05
C TRP A 67 1.13 -6.94 4.94
N ALA A 68 0.34 -6.29 4.10
CA ALA A 68 -0.12 -6.84 2.84
C ALA A 68 0.19 -5.87 1.72
N CYS A 69 0.59 -6.44 0.60
CA CYS A 69 0.76 -5.79 -0.68
C CYS A 69 -0.36 -6.26 -1.60
N TYR A 70 -1.18 -5.32 -2.02
CA TYR A 70 -2.17 -5.50 -3.06
C TYR A 70 -1.71 -4.79 -4.31
N HIS A 71 -2.21 -5.20 -5.46
CA HIS A 71 -2.05 -4.44 -6.68
C HIS A 71 -3.38 -4.26 -7.39
N ASP A 72 -3.49 -3.13 -8.08
CA ASP A 72 -4.52 -2.91 -9.08
C ASP A 72 -3.89 -3.10 -10.49
N ARG A 73 -4.44 -2.47 -11.52
CA ARG A 73 -3.93 -2.43 -12.90
C ARG A 73 -2.77 -1.46 -13.08
N LYS A 74 -2.55 -0.55 -12.14
CA LYS A 74 -1.53 0.50 -12.26
C LYS A 74 -0.64 0.69 -11.03
N SER A 75 -1.11 0.34 -9.84
CA SER A 75 -0.42 0.68 -8.60
C SER A 75 -0.40 -0.49 -7.61
N TYR A 76 0.64 -0.54 -6.79
CA TYR A 76 0.72 -1.35 -5.58
C TYR A 76 0.17 -0.58 -4.39
N TYR A 77 -0.45 -1.28 -3.45
CA TYR A 77 -0.98 -0.73 -2.22
C TYR A 77 -0.45 -1.54 -1.05
N TRP A 78 0.37 -0.90 -0.23
CA TRP A 78 0.98 -1.46 0.95
C TRP A 78 0.27 -0.99 2.20
N ALA A 79 -0.16 -1.92 3.05
CA ALA A 79 -0.81 -1.54 4.30
C ALA A 79 -0.59 -2.51 5.44
N PHE A 80 -0.72 -1.96 6.63
CA PHE A 80 -0.68 -2.71 7.87
C PHE A 80 -1.98 -3.51 8.06
N VAL A 81 -1.84 -4.84 8.12
CA VAL A 81 -2.95 -5.79 8.24
C VAL A 81 -2.81 -6.58 9.54
N SER A 82 -2.88 -5.87 10.67
CA SER A 82 -2.92 -6.50 11.99
C SER A 82 -4.22 -7.30 12.17
N GLY A 83 -4.25 -8.54 11.70
CA GLY A 83 -5.40 -9.44 11.74
C GLY A 83 -6.52 -9.17 10.71
N LYS A 84 -6.44 -8.11 9.90
CA LYS A 84 -7.41 -7.83 8.83
C LYS A 84 -7.14 -8.74 7.63
N SER A 85 -8.18 -9.31 7.02
CA SER A 85 -8.04 -10.22 5.88
C SER A 85 -9.10 -9.96 4.80
N GLY A 86 -8.79 -10.35 3.56
CA GLY A 86 -9.69 -10.21 2.41
C GLY A 86 -9.89 -8.76 1.96
N ASP A 87 -11.09 -8.45 1.49
CA ASP A 87 -11.49 -7.15 0.94
C ASP A 87 -11.34 -5.99 1.93
N GLU A 88 -11.52 -6.23 3.23
CA GLU A 88 -11.38 -5.18 4.25
C GLU A 88 -9.94 -4.65 4.33
N ALA A 89 -8.96 -5.56 4.22
CA ALA A 89 -7.54 -5.21 4.20
C ALA A 89 -7.16 -4.48 2.91
N GLY A 90 -7.71 -4.89 1.76
CA GLY A 90 -7.50 -4.20 0.49
C GLY A 90 -8.08 -2.78 0.49
N LEU A 91 -9.33 -2.60 0.93
CA LEU A 91 -9.96 -1.28 1.07
C LEU A 91 -9.21 -0.38 2.05
N TYR A 92 -8.71 -0.97 3.15
CA TYR A 92 -7.86 -0.24 4.09
C TYR A 92 -6.55 0.19 3.41
N ALA A 93 -5.95 -0.65 2.58
CA ALA A 93 -4.71 -0.33 1.89
C ALA A 93 -4.85 0.81 0.88
N VAL A 94 -5.96 0.84 0.15
CA VAL A 94 -6.25 1.93 -0.78
C VAL A 94 -6.52 3.24 -0.05
N ARG A 95 -7.24 3.20 1.07
CA ARG A 95 -7.67 4.43 1.77
C ARG A 95 -6.64 4.98 2.75
N ARG A 96 -5.80 4.13 3.32
CA ARG A 96 -4.94 4.43 4.47
C ARG A 96 -3.55 3.84 4.34
N GLY A 97 -3.23 3.14 3.26
CA GLY A 97 -1.92 2.55 3.02
C GLY A 97 -0.99 3.49 2.26
N VAL A 98 0.09 2.90 1.75
CA VAL A 98 1.03 3.54 0.82
C VAL A 98 0.70 3.03 -0.57
N ALA A 99 0.33 3.93 -1.47
CA ALA A 99 0.18 3.60 -2.88
C ALA A 99 1.52 3.82 -3.59
N ILE A 100 1.90 2.93 -4.48
CA ILE A 100 3.13 3.02 -5.27
C ILE A 100 2.74 2.76 -6.72
N ASP A 101 3.00 3.72 -7.61
CA ASP A 101 2.74 3.52 -9.03
C ASP A 101 3.65 2.43 -9.58
N GLY A 102 3.03 1.41 -10.18
CA GLY A 102 3.68 0.25 -10.75
C GLY A 102 4.44 0.52 -12.03
N VAL A 103 4.26 1.70 -12.63
CA VAL A 103 4.90 2.11 -13.89
C VAL A 103 5.98 3.15 -13.64
N THR A 104 5.68 4.18 -12.83
CA THR A 104 6.58 5.32 -12.55
C THR A 104 7.37 5.17 -11.26
N GLY A 105 6.91 4.34 -10.31
CA GLY A 105 7.51 4.23 -8.98
C GLY A 105 7.16 5.38 -8.05
N GLU A 106 6.21 6.24 -8.42
CA GLU A 106 5.75 7.34 -7.57
C GLU A 106 5.06 6.81 -6.31
N VAL A 107 5.45 7.31 -5.14
CA VAL A 107 4.93 6.87 -3.85
C VAL A 107 3.99 7.91 -3.26
N GLU A 108 2.75 7.50 -2.98
CA GLU A 108 1.77 8.26 -2.19
C GLU A 108 1.60 7.61 -0.81
N ASP A 109 2.29 8.14 0.20
CA ASP A 109 2.11 7.73 1.60
C ASP A 109 0.86 8.39 2.18
N SER A 110 -0.21 7.60 2.30
CA SER A 110 -1.46 8.01 2.94
C SER A 110 -1.62 7.42 4.36
N LEU A 111 -0.56 6.77 4.85
CA LEU A 111 -0.50 6.26 6.21
C LEU A 111 -0.48 7.42 7.22
N PRO A 112 -1.26 7.34 8.30
CA PRO A 112 -1.12 8.30 9.39
C PRO A 112 0.29 8.19 9.97
N ALA A 113 0.93 9.32 10.26
CA ALA A 113 2.31 9.39 10.76
C ALA A 113 2.58 8.53 12.02
N ALA A 114 1.53 8.20 12.79
CA ALA A 114 1.57 7.39 14.01
C ALA A 114 1.42 5.86 13.78
N ALA A 115 1.32 5.38 12.53
CA ALA A 115 1.21 3.94 12.24
C ALA A 115 2.55 3.21 12.21
N THR A 116 3.61 3.76 12.82
CA THR A 116 4.80 2.99 13.16
C THR A 116 4.41 2.00 14.25
N PRO A 117 4.44 0.67 14.01
CA PRO A 117 4.34 -0.28 15.11
C PRO A 117 5.59 -0.08 15.95
N VAL A 118 5.43 0.63 17.06
CA VAL A 118 6.41 0.71 18.13
C VAL A 118 6.66 -0.70 18.66
N SER A 119 7.95 -0.98 18.83
CA SER A 119 8.59 -2.23 19.19
C SER A 119 7.83 -3.09 20.21
N GLU A 120 7.89 -4.40 20.00
CA GLU A 120 7.95 -5.36 21.13
C GLU A 120 9.33 -6.01 21.13
#